data_AF-A0AAF0D1A7-F1
#
_entry.id   AF-A0AAF0D1A7-F1
#
_cell.length_a   1.000
_cell.length_b   1.000
_cell.length_c   1.000
_cell.angle_alpha   90.00
_cell.angle_beta   90.00
_cell.angle_gamma   90.00
#
_symmetry.space_group_name_H-M   'P 1'
#
loop_
_entity.id
_entity.type
_entity.pdbx_description
1 polymer ?
#
loop_
_entity_poly.entity_id
_entity_poly.type
_entity_poly.pdbx_seq_one_letter_code
_entity_poly.pdbx_strand_id
1 'polypeptide(L)'
;MRTVKDIMIKNFNVVTLGDSIACAYQKMKASNIDTTIVLDKKAQCVGLITIWDLLKAKALSYPFDTTPVEEIMSFPVVTITEDSSIEESISLMMNNRIKNVVVVDSDQRVVGLISAKAIVECEECIVNNKISCTIGRPYKIAIIGGTGKQGRGLALRWGKGGHHILIGSRSLENAKKIAEQLRGNLNSIGVEPKIEAGLNSEVVKDAEIIVLTIPYQSIEELILSIKDGLHEGQIIISPVVPLKMSDGGEMGIERHRISAAEKVYLMTKPLGPETVAAFHTIPAANLSRIEFPLNFDVVVAGNDAKSKKVVMKLISQIPNLRPLDGGSLKNAETLEYLTSLAINIGRKYKKPTIGLKFI
;
A
#
# COMPACT_ATOMS: atom_id res chain seq x y z
N MET A 1 -26.31 17.16 -6.99
CA MET A 1 -25.09 16.32 -6.86
C MET A 1 -23.98 17.27 -6.45
N ARG A 2 -23.19 16.98 -5.41
CA ARG A 2 -22.10 17.88 -4.99
C ARG A 2 -21.07 18.03 -6.11
N THR A 3 -20.52 19.22 -6.20
CA THR A 3 -19.50 19.63 -7.18
C THR A 3 -18.17 19.89 -6.49
N VAL A 4 -17.12 20.14 -7.26
CA VAL A 4 -15.82 20.57 -6.74
C VAL A 4 -15.95 21.81 -5.86
N LYS A 5 -16.80 22.77 -6.24
CA LYS A 5 -17.06 24.01 -5.50
C LYS A 5 -17.47 23.80 -4.04
N ASP A 6 -18.18 22.72 -3.77
CA ASP A 6 -18.75 22.42 -2.44
C ASP A 6 -17.69 21.94 -1.44
N ILE A 7 -16.57 21.39 -1.91
CA ILE A 7 -15.54 20.76 -1.07
C ILE A 7 -14.12 21.29 -1.29
N MET A 8 -13.91 22.16 -2.29
CA MET A 8 -12.60 22.72 -2.56
C MET A 8 -12.07 23.55 -1.38
N ILE A 9 -10.76 23.52 -1.21
CA ILE A 9 -10.04 24.36 -0.27
C ILE A 9 -9.91 25.74 -0.89
N LYS A 10 -10.54 26.75 -0.26
CA LYS A 10 -10.52 28.14 -0.72
C LYS A 10 -9.34 28.95 -0.18
N ASN A 11 -8.78 28.54 0.96
CA ASN A 11 -7.59 29.16 1.53
C ASN A 11 -6.36 28.33 1.19
N PHE A 12 -5.76 28.57 0.03
CA PHE A 12 -4.61 27.82 -0.49
C PHE A 12 -3.34 28.66 -0.51
N ASN A 13 -2.19 27.99 -0.49
CA ASN A 13 -0.91 28.68 -0.56
C ASN A 13 -0.59 29.08 -2.00
N VAL A 14 -0.08 30.29 -2.15
CA VAL A 14 0.36 30.84 -3.43
C VAL A 14 1.77 31.38 -3.29
N VAL A 15 2.61 31.20 -4.29
CA VAL A 15 3.88 31.92 -4.50
C VAL A 15 3.91 32.47 -5.92
N THR A 16 4.83 33.38 -6.18
CA THR A 16 5.04 33.98 -7.50
C THR A 16 6.37 33.53 -8.09
N LEU A 17 6.49 33.59 -9.42
CA LEU A 17 7.77 33.36 -10.10
C LEU A 17 8.88 34.24 -9.50
N GLY A 18 10.04 33.63 -9.22
CA GLY A 18 11.17 34.27 -8.54
C GLY A 18 11.15 34.17 -7.01
N ASP A 19 10.04 33.78 -6.38
CA ASP A 19 10.05 33.42 -4.96
C ASP A 19 10.98 32.21 -4.73
N SER A 20 11.61 32.12 -3.57
CA SER A 20 12.50 31.01 -3.27
C SER A 20 11.76 29.74 -2.84
N ILE A 21 12.42 28.58 -2.97
CA ILE A 21 11.94 27.30 -2.41
C ILE A 21 11.63 27.45 -0.91
N ALA A 22 12.46 28.19 -0.16
CA ALA A 22 12.21 28.48 1.25
C ALA A 22 10.88 29.23 1.46
N CYS A 23 10.54 30.21 0.62
CA CYS A 23 9.26 30.91 0.68
C CYS A 23 8.07 29.94 0.52
N ALA A 24 8.13 29.05 -0.48
CA ALA A 24 7.11 28.02 -0.68
C ALA A 24 6.98 27.08 0.53
N TYR A 25 8.10 26.64 1.09
CA TYR A 25 8.14 25.79 2.29
C TYR A 25 7.53 26.49 3.51
N GLN A 26 7.82 27.78 3.74
CA GLN A 26 7.26 28.52 4.87
C GLN A 26 5.73 28.63 4.76
N LYS A 27 5.19 28.83 3.55
CA LYS A 27 3.72 28.86 3.35
C LYS A 27 3.08 27.50 3.63
N MET A 28 3.71 26.40 3.20
CA MET A 28 3.25 25.05 3.55
C MET A 28 3.33 24.78 5.05
N LYS A 29 4.37 25.27 5.74
CA LYS A 29 4.54 25.10 7.19
C LYS A 29 3.54 25.93 8.01
N ALA A 30 3.21 27.13 7.54
CA ALA A 30 2.27 28.04 8.20
C ALA A 30 0.80 27.64 7.99
N SER A 31 0.53 26.80 7.00
CA SER A 31 -0.79 26.25 6.70
C SER A 31 -0.81 24.74 6.96
N ASN A 32 -1.98 24.12 6.84
CA ASN A 32 -2.12 22.66 6.89
C ASN A 32 -2.18 22.04 5.49
N ILE A 33 -1.60 22.74 4.50
CA ILE A 33 -1.70 22.40 3.07
C ILE A 33 -0.28 22.16 2.54
N ASP A 34 -0.02 20.95 2.07
CA ASP A 34 1.29 20.46 1.60
C ASP A 34 1.64 20.89 0.16
N THR A 35 0.90 21.87 -0.36
CA THR A 35 0.93 22.29 -1.76
C THR A 35 0.85 23.80 -1.86
N THR A 36 1.63 24.35 -2.79
CA THR A 36 1.69 25.77 -3.11
C THR A 36 1.55 25.95 -4.61
N ILE A 37 0.64 26.83 -5.02
CA ILE A 37 0.41 27.18 -6.42
C ILE A 37 1.36 28.30 -6.82
N VAL A 38 2.01 28.16 -7.97
CA VAL A 38 2.90 29.19 -8.53
C VAL A 38 2.10 30.01 -9.53
N LEU A 39 2.03 31.33 -9.28
CA LEU A 39 1.39 32.29 -10.17
C LEU A 39 2.42 33.13 -10.92
N ASP A 40 2.07 33.55 -12.13
CA ASP A 40 2.81 34.57 -12.85
C ASP A 40 2.42 35.99 -12.40
N LYS A 41 3.01 37.01 -13.04
CA LYS A 41 2.72 38.43 -12.77
C LYS A 41 1.28 38.85 -13.11
N LYS A 42 0.54 38.05 -13.89
CA LYS A 42 -0.86 38.27 -14.26
C LYS A 42 -1.82 37.45 -13.39
N ALA A 43 -1.32 36.84 -12.30
CA ALA A 43 -2.05 35.95 -11.42
C ALA A 43 -2.59 34.67 -12.10
N GLN A 44 -1.97 34.25 -13.22
CA GLN A 44 -2.29 32.99 -13.87
C GLN A 44 -1.48 31.84 -13.26
N CYS A 45 -2.11 30.66 -13.14
CA CYS A 45 -1.44 29.47 -12.65
C CYS A 45 -0.42 28.95 -13.67
N VAL A 46 0.86 28.93 -13.27
CA VAL A 46 1.97 28.50 -14.13
C VAL A 46 2.74 27.31 -13.58
N GLY A 47 2.50 26.93 -12.32
CA GLY A 47 3.13 25.77 -11.72
C GLY A 47 2.53 25.36 -10.40
N LEU A 48 2.97 24.20 -9.91
CA LEU A 48 2.57 23.65 -8.62
C LEU A 48 3.79 23.05 -7.93
N ILE A 49 3.93 23.31 -6.63
CA ILE A 49 4.99 22.75 -5.78
C ILE A 49 4.34 22.00 -4.63
N THR A 50 4.83 20.80 -4.37
CA THR A 50 4.45 19.96 -3.24
C THR A 50 5.65 19.67 -2.34
N ILE A 51 5.40 19.09 -1.16
CA ILE A 51 6.48 18.57 -0.31
C ILE A 51 7.43 17.62 -1.07
N TRP A 52 6.93 16.88 -2.06
CA TRP A 52 7.76 15.95 -2.83
C TRP A 52 8.84 16.70 -3.64
N ASP A 53 8.47 17.83 -4.24
CA ASP A 53 9.39 18.69 -5.00
C ASP A 53 10.45 19.29 -4.09
N LEU A 54 10.06 19.72 -2.87
CA LEU A 54 11.01 20.18 -1.85
C LEU A 54 11.98 19.06 -1.43
N LEU A 55 11.48 17.85 -1.19
CA LEU A 55 12.32 16.70 -0.84
C LEU A 55 13.29 16.36 -1.97
N LYS A 56 12.85 16.41 -3.23
CA LYS A 56 13.69 16.20 -4.40
C LYS A 56 14.77 17.28 -4.51
N ALA A 57 14.40 18.54 -4.34
CA ALA A 57 15.34 19.67 -4.35
C ALA A 57 16.41 19.51 -3.26
N LYS A 58 16.02 19.08 -2.05
CA LYS A 58 16.96 18.80 -0.95
C LYS A 58 17.88 17.64 -1.27
N ALA A 59 17.37 16.55 -1.85
CA ALA A 59 18.18 15.39 -2.23
C ALA A 59 19.21 15.72 -3.33
N LEU A 60 18.91 16.72 -4.16
CA LEU A 60 19.79 17.24 -5.20
C LEU A 60 20.62 18.45 -4.75
N SER A 61 20.60 18.79 -3.47
CA SER A 61 21.39 19.88 -2.86
C SER A 61 21.12 21.28 -3.45
N TYR A 62 19.89 21.55 -3.91
CA TYR A 62 19.49 22.90 -4.30
C TYR A 62 19.53 23.85 -3.08
N PRO A 63 20.11 25.06 -3.19
CA PRO A 63 20.06 26.06 -2.13
C PRO A 63 18.63 26.60 -1.92
N PHE A 64 17.98 26.27 -0.81
CA PHE A 64 16.56 26.61 -0.61
C PHE A 64 16.27 28.12 -0.55
N ASP A 65 17.20 28.91 -0.03
CA ASP A 65 17.00 30.34 0.20
C ASP A 65 17.09 31.17 -1.08
N THR A 66 17.81 30.66 -2.11
CA THR A 66 18.10 31.41 -3.34
C THR A 66 17.56 30.73 -4.60
N THR A 67 17.28 29.43 -4.58
CA THR A 67 16.72 28.74 -5.74
C THR A 67 15.28 29.19 -5.95
N PRO A 68 14.92 29.69 -7.14
CA PRO A 68 13.57 30.13 -7.42
C PRO A 68 12.63 28.94 -7.64
N VAL A 69 11.35 29.13 -7.32
CA VAL A 69 10.31 28.09 -7.37
C VAL A 69 10.14 27.47 -8.77
N GLU A 70 10.33 28.24 -9.84
CA GLU A 70 10.21 27.76 -11.22
C GLU A 70 11.23 26.69 -11.62
N GLU A 71 12.36 26.57 -10.91
CA GLU A 71 13.35 25.52 -11.20
C GLU A 71 12.88 24.13 -10.76
N ILE A 72 11.94 24.06 -9.81
CA ILE A 72 11.48 22.79 -9.22
C ILE A 72 9.98 22.54 -9.39
N MET A 73 9.21 23.55 -9.82
CA MET A 73 7.77 23.40 -9.96
C MET A 73 7.40 22.38 -11.03
N SER A 74 6.28 21.70 -10.81
CA SER A 74 5.68 20.85 -11.82
C SER A 74 4.82 21.69 -12.78
N PHE A 75 4.98 21.45 -14.08
CA PHE A 75 4.15 21.99 -15.15
C PHE A 75 4.01 20.96 -16.29
N PRO A 76 2.92 20.99 -17.10
CA PRO A 76 1.74 21.84 -16.97
C PRO A 76 0.87 21.46 -15.76
N VAL A 77 0.19 22.44 -15.18
CA VAL A 77 -0.68 22.21 -14.01
C VAL A 77 -1.98 21.56 -14.47
N VAL A 78 -2.35 20.45 -13.84
CA VAL A 78 -3.67 19.84 -14.05
C VAL A 78 -4.71 20.68 -13.32
N THR A 79 -5.69 21.16 -14.08
CA THR A 79 -6.77 22.01 -13.58
C THR A 79 -8.14 21.34 -13.73
N ILE A 80 -9.11 21.84 -12.98
CA ILE A 80 -10.52 21.44 -13.05
C ILE A 80 -11.41 22.67 -12.77
N THR A 81 -12.64 22.71 -13.27
CA THR A 81 -13.56 23.82 -12.98
C THR A 81 -14.33 23.60 -11.68
N GLU A 82 -14.78 24.67 -11.04
CA GLU A 82 -15.54 24.56 -9.78
C GLU A 82 -16.88 23.81 -9.93
N ASP A 83 -17.50 23.87 -11.11
CA ASP A 83 -18.78 23.17 -11.39
C ASP A 83 -18.59 21.70 -11.77
N SER A 84 -17.35 21.23 -11.90
CA SER A 84 -17.05 19.84 -12.24
C SER A 84 -17.52 18.86 -11.16
N SER A 85 -17.71 17.61 -11.57
CA SER A 85 -18.04 16.53 -10.64
C SER A 85 -16.85 16.12 -9.77
N ILE A 86 -17.12 15.55 -8.60
CA ILE A 86 -16.05 15.04 -7.73
C ILE A 86 -15.40 13.80 -8.37
N GLU A 87 -16.16 12.97 -9.08
CA GLU A 87 -15.66 11.81 -9.82
C GLU A 87 -14.62 12.18 -10.89
N GLU A 88 -14.83 13.31 -11.56
CA GLU A 88 -13.88 13.85 -12.54
C GLU A 88 -12.58 14.28 -11.86
N SER A 89 -12.66 14.95 -10.70
CA SER A 89 -11.46 15.31 -9.92
C SER A 89 -10.65 14.07 -9.50
N ILE A 90 -11.31 12.99 -9.11
CA ILE A 90 -10.67 11.71 -8.75
C ILE A 90 -10.01 11.09 -9.97
N SER A 91 -10.68 11.09 -11.11
CA SER A 91 -10.16 10.54 -12.36
C SER A 91 -8.90 11.29 -12.80
N LEU A 92 -8.89 12.62 -12.70
CA LEU A 92 -7.71 13.43 -12.95
C LEU A 92 -6.57 13.11 -11.98
N MET A 93 -6.86 12.98 -10.68
CA MET A 93 -5.85 12.60 -9.68
C MET A 93 -5.22 11.22 -9.98
N MET A 94 -6.04 10.22 -10.30
CA MET A 94 -5.58 8.86 -10.58
C MET A 94 -4.75 8.78 -11.88
N ASN A 95 -5.25 9.39 -12.96
CA ASN A 95 -4.60 9.35 -14.27
C ASN A 95 -3.26 10.08 -14.27
N ASN A 96 -3.19 11.21 -13.57
CA ASN A 96 -1.97 12.02 -13.47
C ASN A 96 -1.09 11.63 -12.27
N ARG A 97 -1.53 10.69 -11.42
CA ARG A 97 -0.85 10.25 -10.20
C ARG A 97 -0.52 11.41 -9.23
N ILE A 98 -1.41 12.38 -9.15
CA ILE A 98 -1.30 13.57 -8.28
C ILE A 98 -2.36 13.52 -7.19
N LYS A 99 -2.10 14.17 -6.06
CA LYS A 99 -3.03 14.23 -4.92
C LYS A 99 -3.92 15.46 -4.91
N ASN A 100 -3.50 16.51 -5.60
CA ASN A 100 -4.12 17.83 -5.56
C ASN A 100 -4.30 18.33 -6.99
N VAL A 101 -5.45 18.93 -7.27
CA VAL A 101 -5.81 19.51 -8.57
C VAL A 101 -6.21 20.96 -8.34
N VAL A 102 -5.71 21.86 -9.18
CA VAL A 102 -6.01 23.30 -9.06
C VAL A 102 -7.41 23.56 -9.63
N VAL A 103 -8.24 24.27 -8.87
CA VAL A 103 -9.60 24.63 -9.29
C VAL A 103 -9.57 26.02 -9.90
N VAL A 104 -10.11 26.15 -11.11
CA VAL A 104 -10.19 27.41 -11.85
C VAL A 104 -11.63 27.79 -12.17
N ASP A 105 -11.87 29.10 -12.34
CA ASP A 105 -13.13 29.61 -12.86
C ASP A 105 -13.20 29.59 -14.40
N SER A 106 -14.27 30.13 -14.98
CA SER A 106 -14.44 30.27 -16.43
C SER A 106 -13.36 31.12 -17.11
N ASP A 107 -12.72 32.01 -16.36
CA ASP A 107 -11.66 32.91 -16.84
C ASP A 107 -10.25 32.32 -16.62
N GLN A 108 -10.14 31.04 -16.26
CA GLN A 108 -8.89 30.34 -15.92
C GLN A 108 -8.15 30.92 -14.71
N ARG A 109 -8.84 31.64 -13.82
CA ARG A 109 -8.27 32.14 -12.57
C ARG A 109 -8.39 31.09 -11.50
N VAL A 110 -7.37 30.99 -10.65
CA VAL A 110 -7.37 30.03 -9.54
C VAL A 110 -8.37 30.47 -8.48
N VAL A 111 -9.36 29.61 -8.21
CA VAL A 111 -10.41 29.84 -7.20
C VAL A 111 -10.36 28.83 -6.05
N GLY A 112 -9.55 27.77 -6.19
CA GLY A 112 -9.40 26.79 -5.12
C GLY A 112 -8.38 25.69 -5.42
N LEU A 113 -8.28 24.77 -4.48
CA LEU A 113 -7.53 23.53 -4.60
C LEU A 113 -8.43 22.38 -4.15
N ILE A 114 -8.61 21.35 -4.97
CA ILE A 114 -9.26 20.12 -4.54
C ILE A 114 -8.19 19.06 -4.27
N SER A 115 -8.24 18.46 -3.07
CA SER A 115 -7.28 17.44 -2.63
C SER A 115 -7.97 16.11 -2.41
N ALA A 116 -7.22 15.01 -2.57
CA ALA A 116 -7.69 13.68 -2.20
C ALA A 116 -8.15 13.63 -0.73
N LYS A 117 -7.54 14.43 0.15
CA LYS A 117 -7.93 14.57 1.56
C LYS A 117 -9.30 15.23 1.70
N ALA A 118 -9.53 16.37 1.04
CA ALA A 118 -10.83 17.07 1.09
C ALA A 118 -11.98 16.20 0.55
N ILE A 119 -11.69 15.36 -0.46
CA ILE A 119 -12.65 14.39 -0.99
C ILE A 119 -12.99 13.31 0.05
N VAL A 120 -11.99 12.80 0.77
CA VAL A 120 -12.18 11.77 1.81
C VAL A 120 -12.86 12.33 3.06
N GLU A 121 -12.60 13.58 3.45
CA GLU A 121 -13.24 14.22 4.61
C GLU A 121 -14.70 14.62 4.34
N CYS A 122 -15.18 14.50 3.10
CA CYS A 122 -16.58 14.76 2.75
C CYS A 122 -17.46 13.54 3.04
N GLU A 123 -18.28 13.62 4.10
CA GLU A 123 -19.12 12.50 4.57
C GLU A 123 -20.10 11.94 3.51
N GLU A 124 -20.70 12.80 2.67
CA GLU A 124 -21.64 12.34 1.62
C GLU A 124 -20.96 11.69 0.40
N CYS A 125 -19.68 12.02 0.15
CA CYS A 125 -18.88 11.36 -0.89
C CYS A 125 -18.69 9.86 -0.57
N ILE A 126 -18.59 9.54 0.72
CA ILE A 126 -18.42 8.18 1.22
C ILE A 126 -19.73 7.39 1.17
N VAL A 127 -20.87 8.03 1.49
CA VAL A 127 -22.16 7.35 1.69
C VAL A 127 -22.87 7.00 0.38
N ASN A 128 -22.64 7.74 -0.72
CA ASN A 128 -23.33 7.50 -2.01
C ASN A 128 -22.64 6.50 -2.96
N ASN A 129 -21.71 5.66 -2.46
CA ASN A 129 -21.11 4.55 -3.22
C ASN A 129 -20.38 4.95 -4.53
N LYS A 130 -20.11 6.24 -4.75
CA LYS A 130 -19.44 6.76 -5.96
C LYS A 130 -17.98 7.16 -5.74
N ILE A 131 -17.50 7.23 -4.51
CA ILE A 131 -16.10 7.53 -4.19
C ILE A 131 -15.52 6.39 -3.35
N SER A 132 -15.24 5.27 -4.03
CA SER A 132 -14.50 4.10 -3.51
C SER A 132 -13.01 4.14 -3.96
N CYS A 133 -12.42 5.33 -4.07
CA CYS A 133 -11.24 5.49 -4.93
C CYS A 133 -9.88 5.57 -4.22
N THR A 134 -9.80 5.70 -2.90
CA THR A 134 -8.49 5.62 -2.20
C THR A 134 -8.39 4.42 -1.25
N ILE A 135 -9.50 4.04 -0.63
CA ILE A 135 -9.60 2.87 0.23
C ILE A 135 -10.85 2.15 -0.28
N GLY A 136 -10.67 1.03 -0.99
CA GLY A 136 -11.83 0.20 -1.31
C GLY A 136 -12.53 -0.23 -0.02
N ARG A 137 -13.75 -0.78 -0.09
CA ARG A 137 -14.40 -1.36 1.09
C ARG A 137 -13.40 -2.21 1.90
N PRO A 138 -13.36 -2.10 3.24
CA PRO A 138 -12.48 -2.92 4.05
C PRO A 138 -12.70 -4.41 3.77
N TYR A 139 -11.65 -5.11 3.35
CA TYR A 139 -11.66 -6.57 3.29
C TYR A 139 -11.59 -7.19 4.69
N LYS A 140 -12.22 -8.35 4.86
CA LYS A 140 -11.88 -9.29 5.93
C LYS A 140 -10.66 -10.13 5.51
N ILE A 141 -9.55 -9.96 6.23
CA ILE A 141 -8.26 -10.56 5.91
C ILE A 141 -7.87 -11.54 7.03
N ALA A 142 -7.93 -12.84 6.75
CA ALA A 142 -7.38 -13.85 7.64
C ALA A 142 -5.87 -13.99 7.44
N ILE A 143 -5.11 -13.92 8.54
CA ILE A 143 -3.66 -14.12 8.53
C ILE A 143 -3.36 -15.42 9.27
N ILE A 144 -3.10 -16.47 8.49
CA ILE A 144 -2.89 -17.83 8.96
C ILE A 144 -1.41 -18.04 9.26
N GLY A 145 -1.11 -18.48 10.48
CA GLY A 145 0.26 -18.38 11.01
C GLY A 145 0.63 -16.94 11.39
N GLY A 146 -0.38 -16.09 11.65
CA GLY A 146 -0.22 -14.67 11.95
C GLY A 146 0.59 -14.35 13.21
N THR A 147 0.92 -15.36 14.02
CA THR A 147 1.77 -15.24 15.20
C THR A 147 3.25 -15.04 14.85
N GLY A 148 3.67 -15.32 13.61
CA GLY A 148 5.02 -15.08 13.10
C GLY A 148 5.31 -13.62 12.75
N LYS A 149 6.60 -13.27 12.57
CA LYS A 149 7.03 -11.87 12.32
C LYS A 149 6.36 -11.23 11.09
N GLN A 150 6.29 -11.97 9.99
CA GLN A 150 5.70 -11.48 8.74
C GLN A 150 4.19 -11.24 8.89
N GLY A 151 3.48 -12.22 9.46
CA GLY A 151 2.04 -12.14 9.72
C GLY A 151 1.68 -10.95 10.61
N ARG A 152 2.39 -10.74 11.73
CA ARG A 152 2.20 -9.56 12.58
C ARG A 152 2.45 -8.25 11.84
N GLY A 153 3.49 -8.19 11.02
CA GLY A 153 3.81 -7.02 10.22
C GLY A 153 2.69 -6.66 9.24
N LEU A 154 2.17 -7.65 8.51
CA LEU A 154 1.03 -7.45 7.60
C LEU A 154 -0.25 -7.07 8.36
N ALA A 155 -0.52 -7.71 9.51
CA ALA A 155 -1.65 -7.39 10.38
C ALA A 155 -1.64 -5.93 10.83
N LEU A 156 -0.48 -5.42 11.27
CA LEU A 156 -0.34 -4.02 11.66
C LEU A 156 -0.58 -3.06 10.50
N ARG A 157 -0.02 -3.35 9.31
CA ARG A 157 -0.12 -2.46 8.14
C ARG A 157 -1.55 -2.39 7.61
N TRP A 158 -2.22 -3.53 7.43
CA TRP A 158 -3.60 -3.55 6.94
C TRP A 158 -4.61 -3.17 8.02
N GLY A 159 -4.38 -3.54 9.29
CA GLY A 159 -5.19 -3.06 10.41
C GLY A 159 -5.14 -1.54 10.54
N LYS A 160 -3.96 -0.92 10.37
CA LYS A 160 -3.83 0.54 10.25
C LYS A 160 -4.57 1.11 9.04
N GLY A 161 -4.61 0.37 7.94
CA GLY A 161 -5.36 0.72 6.73
C GLY A 161 -6.88 0.55 6.83
N GLY A 162 -7.41 0.15 8.00
CA GLY A 162 -8.84 0.00 8.27
C GLY A 162 -9.43 -1.34 7.86
N HIS A 163 -8.62 -2.31 7.42
CA HIS A 163 -9.09 -3.66 7.13
C HIS A 163 -9.49 -4.41 8.41
N HIS A 164 -10.45 -5.33 8.27
CA HIS A 164 -10.79 -6.23 9.35
C HIS A 164 -9.81 -7.41 9.33
N ILE A 165 -8.96 -7.49 10.34
CA ILE A 165 -7.94 -8.53 10.44
C ILE A 165 -8.42 -9.67 11.33
N LEU A 166 -8.33 -10.90 10.84
CA LEU A 166 -8.62 -12.13 11.59
C LEU A 166 -7.31 -12.89 11.82
N ILE A 167 -6.83 -12.95 13.05
CA ILE A 167 -5.60 -13.67 13.39
C ILE A 167 -5.91 -15.15 13.58
N GLY A 168 -5.37 -16.00 12.69
CA GLY A 168 -5.51 -17.45 12.75
C GLY A 168 -4.32 -18.13 13.42
N SER A 169 -4.60 -19.07 14.32
CA SER A 169 -3.61 -19.95 14.93
C SER A 169 -4.17 -21.37 15.12
N ARG A 170 -3.28 -22.34 15.36
CA ARG A 170 -3.67 -23.67 15.89
C ARG A 170 -4.06 -23.62 17.38
N SER A 171 -3.65 -22.55 18.07
CA SER A 171 -3.95 -22.30 19.48
C SER A 171 -4.72 -20.98 19.59
N LEU A 172 -5.97 -21.07 20.05
CA LEU A 172 -6.86 -19.92 20.25
C LEU A 172 -6.28 -18.90 21.23
N GLU A 173 -5.68 -19.37 22.32
CA GLU A 173 -5.01 -18.53 23.31
C GLU A 173 -3.88 -17.69 22.69
N ASN A 174 -3.03 -18.34 21.87
CA ASN A 174 -1.97 -17.63 21.17
C ASN A 174 -2.52 -16.61 20.16
N ALA A 175 -3.58 -16.94 19.42
CA ALA A 175 -4.23 -15.97 18.52
C ALA A 175 -4.75 -14.74 19.28
N LYS A 176 -5.46 -14.96 20.40
CA LYS A 176 -6.01 -13.88 21.25
C LYS A 176 -4.92 -12.96 21.78
N LYS A 177 -3.85 -13.55 22.33
CA LYS A 177 -2.69 -12.80 22.83
C LYS A 177 -2.07 -11.91 21.76
N ILE A 178 -1.88 -12.44 20.54
CA ILE A 178 -1.29 -11.66 19.44
C ILE A 178 -2.25 -10.58 18.95
N ALA A 179 -3.53 -10.88 18.79
CA ALA A 179 -4.52 -9.86 18.41
C ALA A 179 -4.57 -8.71 19.42
N GLU A 180 -4.53 -9.00 20.71
CA GLU A 180 -4.48 -7.98 21.77
C GLU A 180 -3.23 -7.11 21.68
N GLN A 181 -2.05 -7.72 21.49
CA GLN A 181 -0.79 -6.97 21.27
C GLN A 181 -0.89 -6.02 20.06
N LEU A 182 -1.40 -6.52 18.93
CA LEU A 182 -1.55 -5.75 17.70
C LEU A 182 -2.52 -4.57 17.88
N ARG A 183 -3.65 -4.79 18.59
CA ARG A 183 -4.58 -3.72 18.96
C ARG A 183 -3.89 -2.67 19.82
N GLY A 184 -3.16 -3.08 20.86
CA GLY A 184 -2.39 -2.18 21.70
C GLY A 184 -1.38 -1.32 20.92
N ASN A 185 -0.67 -1.92 19.96
CA ASN A 185 0.28 -1.18 19.11
C ASN A 185 -0.40 -0.12 18.23
N LEU A 186 -1.58 -0.42 17.69
CA LEU A 186 -2.31 0.54 16.85
C LEU A 186 -3.01 1.62 17.68
N ASN A 187 -3.58 1.25 18.83
CA ASN A 187 -4.18 2.19 19.78
C ASN A 187 -3.13 3.22 20.27
N SER A 188 -1.88 2.78 20.51
CA SER A 188 -0.80 3.70 20.94
C SER A 188 -0.43 4.79 19.93
N ILE A 189 -0.87 4.66 18.68
CA ILE A 189 -0.68 5.67 17.62
C ILE A 189 -2.01 6.29 17.18
N GLY A 190 -3.06 6.19 18.01
CA GLY A 190 -4.37 6.82 17.77
C GLY A 190 -5.22 6.13 16.71
N VAL A 191 -4.95 4.87 16.39
CA VAL A 191 -5.75 4.08 15.44
C VAL A 191 -6.55 3.04 16.22
N GLU A 192 -7.86 3.02 16.05
CA GLU A 192 -8.73 1.97 16.60
C GLU A 192 -8.97 0.88 15.54
N PRO A 193 -8.33 -0.31 15.66
CA PRO A 193 -8.37 -1.30 14.60
C PRO A 193 -9.43 -2.39 14.85
N LYS A 194 -9.98 -2.95 13.77
CA LYS A 194 -10.81 -4.16 13.83
C LYS A 194 -9.92 -5.39 13.69
N ILE A 195 -9.51 -5.95 14.83
CA ILE A 195 -8.68 -7.17 14.88
C ILE A 195 -9.35 -8.19 15.80
N GLU A 196 -9.66 -9.36 15.23
CA GLU A 196 -10.23 -10.51 15.92
C GLU A 196 -9.25 -11.69 15.88
N ALA A 197 -9.54 -12.73 16.68
CA ALA A 197 -8.70 -13.91 16.81
C ALA A 197 -9.55 -15.18 16.88
N GLY A 198 -9.10 -16.22 16.19
CA GLY A 198 -9.78 -17.53 16.18
C GLY A 198 -8.83 -18.67 15.81
N LEU A 199 -9.37 -19.88 15.79
CA LEU A 199 -8.64 -21.01 15.21
C LEU A 199 -8.52 -20.82 13.69
N ASN A 200 -7.47 -21.37 13.08
CA ASN A 200 -7.25 -21.31 11.64
C ASN A 200 -8.51 -21.73 10.84
N SER A 201 -9.18 -22.81 11.24
CA SER A 201 -10.38 -23.35 10.59
C SER A 201 -11.64 -22.48 10.77
N GLU A 202 -11.66 -21.59 11.76
CA GLU A 202 -12.77 -20.70 12.04
C GLU A 202 -12.62 -19.41 11.23
N VAL A 203 -11.44 -18.76 11.34
CA VAL A 203 -11.22 -17.44 10.73
C VAL A 203 -11.24 -17.45 9.20
N VAL A 204 -10.92 -18.59 8.58
CA VAL A 204 -10.96 -18.71 7.11
C VAL A 204 -12.37 -18.61 6.56
N LYS A 205 -13.40 -19.03 7.31
CA LYS A 205 -14.79 -19.07 6.83
C LYS A 205 -15.34 -17.67 6.55
N ASP A 206 -14.92 -16.71 7.36
CA ASP A 206 -15.37 -15.32 7.27
C ASP A 206 -14.44 -14.45 6.41
N ALA A 207 -13.34 -15.00 5.91
CA ALA A 207 -12.32 -14.25 5.21
C ALA A 207 -12.61 -14.10 3.72
N GLU A 208 -12.35 -12.91 3.18
CA GLU A 208 -12.32 -12.69 1.73
C GLU A 208 -10.90 -12.87 1.19
N ILE A 209 -9.91 -12.54 2.01
CA ILE A 209 -8.49 -12.66 1.71
C ILE A 209 -7.86 -13.53 2.79
N ILE A 210 -7.12 -14.55 2.41
CA ILE A 210 -6.41 -15.47 3.29
C ILE A 210 -4.92 -15.36 3.00
N VAL A 211 -4.10 -15.11 4.01
CA VAL A 211 -2.65 -14.95 3.85
C VAL A 211 -1.94 -16.08 4.60
N LEU A 212 -1.13 -16.86 3.89
CA LEU A 212 -0.46 -18.04 4.46
C LEU A 212 0.95 -17.68 4.95
N THR A 213 1.07 -17.14 6.15
CA THR A 213 2.38 -16.83 6.76
C THR A 213 2.91 -18.01 7.57
N ILE A 214 3.13 -19.14 6.90
CA ILE A 214 3.56 -20.41 7.48
C ILE A 214 4.85 -20.94 6.83
N PRO A 215 5.57 -21.86 7.50
CA PRO A 215 6.64 -22.63 6.87
C PRO A 215 6.11 -23.49 5.72
N TYR A 216 6.95 -23.74 4.72
CA TYR A 216 6.62 -24.57 3.56
C TYR A 216 6.13 -25.98 3.94
N GLN A 217 6.77 -26.61 4.93
CA GLN A 217 6.45 -27.97 5.37
C GLN A 217 5.04 -28.07 5.98
N SER A 218 4.45 -26.96 6.42
CA SER A 218 3.11 -26.91 7.03
C SER A 218 1.97 -26.71 6.03
N ILE A 219 2.26 -26.53 4.72
CA ILE A 219 1.23 -26.24 3.72
C ILE A 219 0.15 -27.34 3.67
N GLU A 220 0.56 -28.61 3.60
CA GLU A 220 -0.38 -29.71 3.40
C GLU A 220 -1.30 -29.91 4.61
N GLU A 221 -0.71 -30.03 5.81
CA GLU A 221 -1.45 -30.15 7.07
C GLU A 221 -2.41 -28.96 7.25
N LEU A 222 -1.94 -27.74 6.97
CA LEU A 222 -2.77 -26.55 7.10
C LEU A 222 -3.97 -26.60 6.15
N ILE A 223 -3.74 -26.82 4.85
CA ILE A 223 -4.82 -26.82 3.86
C ILE A 223 -5.86 -27.88 4.20
N LEU A 224 -5.43 -29.09 4.60
CA LEU A 224 -6.32 -30.14 5.05
C LEU A 224 -7.17 -29.72 6.27
N SER A 225 -6.58 -28.97 7.21
CA SER A 225 -7.27 -28.52 8.42
C SER A 225 -8.26 -27.37 8.19
N ILE A 226 -8.11 -26.58 7.12
CA ILE A 226 -8.95 -25.41 6.83
C ILE A 226 -9.90 -25.63 5.64
N LYS A 227 -9.82 -26.76 4.94
CA LYS A 227 -10.53 -27.03 3.69
C LYS A 227 -12.03 -26.76 3.75
N ASP A 228 -12.67 -27.03 4.90
CA ASP A 228 -14.13 -26.87 5.08
C ASP A 228 -14.57 -25.41 5.19
N GLY A 229 -13.62 -24.48 5.35
CA GLY A 229 -13.86 -23.05 5.31
C GLY A 229 -13.38 -22.37 4.03
N LEU A 230 -12.85 -23.13 3.07
CA LEU A 230 -12.42 -22.61 1.78
C LEU A 230 -13.59 -22.68 0.78
N HIS A 231 -13.84 -21.59 0.06
CA HIS A 231 -14.92 -21.51 -0.92
C HIS A 231 -14.62 -20.52 -2.06
N GLU A 232 -15.46 -20.53 -3.09
CA GLU A 232 -15.37 -19.58 -4.20
C GLU A 232 -15.49 -18.12 -3.74
N GLY A 233 -14.76 -17.23 -4.42
CA GLY A 233 -14.73 -15.80 -4.11
C GLY A 233 -13.64 -15.39 -3.12
N GLN A 234 -12.99 -16.35 -2.45
CA GLN A 234 -11.83 -16.09 -1.61
C GLN A 234 -10.53 -16.00 -2.43
N ILE A 235 -9.58 -15.21 -1.92
CA ILE A 235 -8.23 -15.10 -2.49
C ILE A 235 -7.20 -15.55 -1.46
N ILE A 236 -6.36 -16.50 -1.83
CA ILE A 236 -5.23 -16.96 -1.03
C ILE A 236 -3.95 -16.27 -1.50
N ILE A 237 -3.34 -15.47 -0.63
CA ILE A 237 -2.02 -14.88 -0.83
C ILE A 237 -0.96 -15.81 -0.24
N SER A 238 -0.07 -16.34 -1.09
CA SER A 238 1.07 -17.15 -0.68
C SER A 238 2.35 -16.31 -0.69
N PRO A 239 2.91 -15.98 0.50
CA PRO A 239 4.28 -15.48 0.65
C PRO A 239 5.30 -16.58 0.95
N VAL A 240 4.89 -17.85 0.90
CA VAL A 240 5.68 -18.97 1.41
C VAL A 240 6.91 -19.21 0.53
N VAL A 241 8.06 -19.44 1.15
CA VAL A 241 9.32 -19.74 0.48
C VAL A 241 9.91 -21.03 1.10
N PRO A 242 10.25 -22.06 0.32
CA PRO A 242 10.87 -23.30 0.81
C PRO A 242 12.35 -23.09 1.15
N LEU A 243 12.65 -22.25 2.15
CA LEU A 243 14.01 -21.94 2.54
C LEU A 243 14.70 -23.14 3.20
N LYS A 244 15.97 -23.39 2.82
CA LYS A 244 16.83 -24.41 3.42
C LYS A 244 18.23 -23.85 3.66
N MET A 245 18.78 -24.06 4.86
CA MET A 245 20.19 -23.75 5.10
C MET A 245 21.07 -24.83 4.46
N SER A 246 22.06 -24.41 3.68
CA SER A 246 23.11 -25.31 3.20
C SER A 246 24.18 -25.55 4.26
N ASP A 247 24.97 -26.62 4.09
CA ASP A 247 26.07 -26.97 5.01
C ASP A 247 27.15 -25.87 5.07
N GLY A 248 27.26 -25.04 4.01
CA GLY A 248 28.15 -23.88 3.95
C GLY A 248 27.59 -22.59 4.59
N GLY A 249 26.41 -22.65 5.21
CA GLY A 249 25.77 -21.49 5.88
C GLY A 249 25.05 -20.52 4.94
N GLU A 250 25.04 -20.78 3.63
CA GLU A 250 24.24 -20.03 2.66
C GLU A 250 22.78 -20.46 2.73
N MET A 251 21.89 -19.48 2.59
CA MET A 251 20.46 -19.73 2.46
C MET A 251 20.14 -20.16 1.03
N GLY A 252 19.57 -21.35 0.87
CA GLY A 252 19.09 -21.87 -0.39
C GLY A 252 17.57 -22.09 -0.40
N ILE A 253 17.10 -22.70 -1.47
CA ILE A 253 15.73 -23.17 -1.65
C ILE A 253 15.75 -24.70 -1.70
N GLU A 254 14.89 -25.35 -0.92
CA GLU A 254 14.59 -26.77 -1.04
C GLU A 254 13.93 -27.03 -2.41
N ARG A 255 14.54 -27.89 -3.24
CA ARG A 255 14.08 -28.11 -4.60
C ARG A 255 12.82 -28.97 -4.61
N HIS A 256 11.78 -28.47 -5.27
CA HIS A 256 10.54 -29.18 -5.54
C HIS A 256 10.20 -29.09 -7.03
N ARG A 257 9.23 -29.88 -7.48
CA ARG A 257 8.79 -29.87 -8.89
C ARG A 257 7.98 -28.63 -9.26
N ILE A 258 7.38 -27.99 -8.26
CA ILE A 258 6.51 -26.84 -8.37
C ILE A 258 6.83 -25.88 -7.23
N SER A 259 6.49 -24.61 -7.41
CA SER A 259 6.64 -23.58 -6.40
C SER A 259 5.74 -23.82 -5.17
N ALA A 260 6.04 -23.18 -4.05
CA ALA A 260 5.16 -23.19 -2.88
C ALA A 260 3.76 -22.63 -3.18
N ALA A 261 3.68 -21.52 -3.92
CA ALA A 261 2.41 -20.96 -4.34
C ALA A 261 1.65 -21.86 -5.33
N GLU A 262 2.34 -22.55 -6.24
CA GLU A 262 1.72 -23.55 -7.12
C GLU A 262 1.19 -24.75 -6.34
N LYS A 263 1.91 -25.21 -5.31
CA LYS A 263 1.45 -26.28 -4.42
C LYS A 263 0.15 -25.87 -3.70
N VAL A 264 0.11 -24.66 -3.14
CA VAL A 264 -1.12 -24.10 -2.53
C VAL A 264 -2.25 -24.11 -3.56
N TYR A 265 -2.01 -23.56 -4.75
CA TYR A 265 -3.00 -23.50 -5.82
C TYR A 265 -3.58 -24.86 -6.18
N LEU A 266 -2.74 -25.88 -6.42
CA LEU A 266 -3.23 -27.21 -6.79
C LEU A 266 -4.10 -27.85 -5.71
N MET A 267 -3.76 -27.63 -4.44
CA MET A 267 -4.53 -28.19 -3.32
C MET A 267 -5.84 -27.45 -3.05
N THR A 268 -5.88 -26.14 -3.31
CA THR A 268 -7.08 -25.32 -3.03
C THR A 268 -7.96 -25.09 -4.24
N LYS A 269 -7.48 -25.32 -5.47
CA LYS A 269 -8.26 -25.09 -6.69
C LYS A 269 -9.58 -25.88 -6.72
N PRO A 270 -9.64 -27.16 -6.30
CA PRO A 270 -10.92 -27.87 -6.21
C PRO A 270 -11.89 -27.32 -5.17
N LEU A 271 -11.41 -26.49 -4.23
CA LEU A 271 -12.20 -25.91 -3.14
C LEU A 271 -12.77 -24.53 -3.50
N GLY A 272 -12.29 -23.91 -4.58
CA GLY A 272 -12.82 -22.64 -5.11
C GLY A 272 -11.90 -21.40 -5.02
N PRO A 273 -11.07 -21.19 -3.98
CA PRO A 273 -10.25 -19.98 -3.89
C PRO A 273 -9.24 -19.81 -5.03
N GLU A 274 -8.98 -18.56 -5.41
CA GLU A 274 -7.87 -18.22 -6.31
C GLU A 274 -6.58 -17.99 -5.54
N THR A 275 -5.45 -18.41 -6.09
CA THR A 275 -4.13 -18.26 -5.45
C THR A 275 -3.29 -17.19 -6.14
N VAL A 276 -2.69 -16.33 -5.33
CA VAL A 276 -1.78 -15.26 -5.77
C VAL A 276 -0.49 -15.33 -4.95
N ALA A 277 0.65 -15.38 -5.62
CA ALA A 277 1.97 -15.34 -5.02
C ALA A 277 2.42 -13.87 -4.84
N ALA A 278 2.72 -13.45 -3.61
CA ALA A 278 3.17 -12.09 -3.30
C ALA A 278 3.88 -12.01 -1.94
N PHE A 279 4.59 -10.91 -1.67
CA PHE A 279 5.28 -10.63 -0.38
C PHE A 279 6.48 -11.51 -0.02
N HIS A 280 7.00 -12.34 -0.92
CA HIS A 280 8.17 -13.22 -0.68
C HIS A 280 9.42 -12.47 -0.20
N THR A 281 9.68 -11.29 -0.76
CA THR A 281 10.93 -10.54 -0.60
C THR A 281 10.82 -9.35 0.36
N ILE A 282 9.71 -9.25 1.12
CA ILE A 282 9.48 -8.14 2.04
C ILE A 282 10.00 -8.49 3.44
N PRO A 283 11.00 -7.77 3.98
CA PRO A 283 11.55 -8.08 5.29
C PRO A 283 10.53 -7.87 6.41
N ALA A 284 10.22 -8.94 7.13
CA ALA A 284 9.24 -8.93 8.23
C ALA A 284 9.57 -7.87 9.30
N ALA A 285 10.86 -7.67 9.61
CA ALA A 285 11.29 -6.66 10.59
C ALA A 285 10.90 -5.23 10.20
N ASN A 286 10.86 -4.92 8.90
CA ASN A 286 10.46 -3.59 8.42
C ASN A 286 8.92 -3.44 8.42
N LEU A 287 8.19 -4.52 8.16
CA LEU A 287 6.72 -4.50 8.21
C LEU A 287 6.20 -4.11 9.60
N SER A 288 6.81 -4.65 10.67
CA SER A 288 6.41 -4.36 12.05
C SER A 288 6.70 -2.92 12.52
N ARG A 289 7.58 -2.19 11.84
CA ARG A 289 7.89 -0.79 12.15
C ARG A 289 6.91 0.13 11.42
N ILE A 290 5.75 0.39 12.02
CA ILE A 290 4.59 1.04 11.36
C ILE A 290 4.92 2.37 10.66
N GLU A 291 5.81 3.19 11.23
CA GLU A 291 6.21 4.47 10.65
C GLU A 291 7.37 4.37 9.65
N PHE A 292 8.03 3.20 9.59
CA PHE A 292 9.14 3.00 8.67
C PHE A 292 8.62 2.95 7.23
N PRO A 293 9.15 3.82 6.32
CA PRO A 293 8.75 3.81 4.92
C PRO A 293 9.29 2.54 4.26
N LEU A 294 8.39 1.75 3.66
CA LEU A 294 8.76 0.55 2.93
C LEU A 294 8.99 0.92 1.46
N ASN A 295 10.23 1.17 1.06
CA ASN A 295 10.54 1.53 -0.33
C ASN A 295 10.91 0.28 -1.15
N PHE A 296 9.96 -0.64 -1.33
CA PHE A 296 10.18 -1.92 -2.01
C PHE A 296 9.11 -2.18 -3.07
N ASP A 297 9.50 -2.93 -4.08
CA ASP A 297 8.56 -3.49 -5.04
C ASP A 297 8.08 -4.88 -4.58
N VAL A 298 6.79 -5.11 -4.70
CA VAL A 298 6.18 -6.43 -4.47
C VAL A 298 5.73 -6.98 -5.82
N VAL A 299 6.42 -8.01 -6.31
CA VAL A 299 5.98 -8.71 -7.51
C VAL A 299 4.81 -9.64 -7.17
N VAL A 300 3.76 -9.57 -7.98
CA VAL A 300 2.49 -10.30 -7.81
C VAL A 300 2.29 -11.25 -8.99
N ALA A 301 2.27 -12.56 -8.73
CA ALA A 301 2.06 -13.59 -9.76
C ALA A 301 0.78 -14.39 -9.47
N GLY A 302 0.00 -14.72 -10.49
CA GLY A 302 -1.30 -15.38 -10.32
C GLY A 302 -2.01 -15.59 -11.65
N ASN A 303 -2.85 -16.61 -11.72
CA ASN A 303 -3.54 -17.01 -12.96
C ASN A 303 -4.83 -16.23 -13.19
N ASP A 304 -5.51 -15.79 -12.12
CA ASP A 304 -6.71 -14.94 -12.22
C ASP A 304 -6.36 -13.44 -12.15
N ALA A 305 -6.70 -12.71 -13.22
CA ALA A 305 -6.42 -11.29 -13.34
C ALA A 305 -7.19 -10.44 -12.32
N LYS A 306 -8.42 -10.85 -11.95
CA LYS A 306 -9.23 -10.12 -10.97
C LYS A 306 -8.61 -10.22 -9.57
N SER A 307 -8.20 -11.41 -9.16
CA SER A 307 -7.55 -11.68 -7.88
C SER A 307 -6.20 -10.97 -7.78
N LYS A 308 -5.39 -11.00 -8.85
CA LYS A 308 -4.15 -10.20 -8.90
C LYS A 308 -4.41 -8.70 -8.68
N LYS A 309 -5.41 -8.11 -9.36
CA LYS A 309 -5.75 -6.69 -9.18
C LYS A 309 -6.15 -6.37 -7.74
N VAL A 310 -6.91 -7.25 -7.07
CA VAL A 310 -7.27 -7.09 -5.65
C VAL A 310 -6.02 -7.09 -4.78
N VAL A 311 -5.13 -8.07 -4.96
CA VAL A 311 -3.88 -8.18 -4.18
C VAL A 311 -2.94 -7.00 -4.43
N MET A 312 -2.80 -6.55 -5.68
CA MET A 312 -2.03 -5.35 -6.01
C MET A 312 -2.61 -4.11 -5.32
N LYS A 313 -3.95 -3.96 -5.27
CA LYS A 313 -4.59 -2.86 -4.53
C LYS A 313 -4.28 -2.93 -3.03
N LEU A 314 -4.34 -4.11 -2.43
CA LEU A 314 -3.97 -4.33 -1.01
C LEU A 314 -2.51 -3.96 -0.72
N ILE A 315 -1.61 -4.24 -1.66
CA ILE A 315 -0.19 -3.86 -1.54
C ILE A 315 -0.04 -2.34 -1.60
N SER A 316 -0.68 -1.67 -2.57
CA SER A 316 -0.60 -0.21 -2.74
C SER A 316 -1.13 0.59 -1.53
N GLN A 317 -1.98 -0.03 -0.70
CA GLN A 317 -2.46 0.58 0.54
C GLN A 317 -1.40 0.62 1.64
N ILE A 318 -0.33 -0.17 1.51
CA ILE A 318 0.83 -0.10 2.41
C ILE A 318 1.77 1.00 1.89
N PRO A 319 2.01 2.08 2.65
CA PRO A 319 2.76 3.24 2.15
C PRO A 319 4.14 2.87 1.59
N ASN A 320 4.42 3.38 0.39
CA ASN A 320 5.65 3.23 -0.38
C ASN A 320 5.92 1.83 -0.97
N LEU A 321 5.06 0.84 -0.73
CA LEU A 321 5.12 -0.41 -1.49
C LEU A 321 4.52 -0.20 -2.88
N ARG A 322 5.23 -0.64 -3.91
CA ARG A 322 4.74 -0.62 -5.29
C ARG A 322 4.47 -2.05 -5.76
N PRO A 323 3.22 -2.42 -6.06
CA PRO A 323 2.95 -3.71 -6.67
C PRO A 323 3.38 -3.71 -8.14
N LEU A 324 3.97 -4.82 -8.59
CA LEU A 324 4.30 -5.06 -9.99
C LEU A 324 3.62 -6.36 -10.43
N ASP A 325 2.97 -6.36 -11.60
CA ASP A 325 2.42 -7.59 -12.16
C ASP A 325 3.57 -8.46 -12.67
N GLY A 326 3.78 -9.59 -12.01
CA GLY A 326 4.78 -10.60 -12.34
C GLY A 326 4.28 -11.67 -13.30
N GLY A 327 3.08 -11.55 -13.86
CA GLY A 327 2.51 -12.51 -14.81
C GLY A 327 1.75 -13.66 -14.14
N SER A 328 1.85 -14.85 -14.72
CA SER A 328 1.14 -16.06 -14.27
C SER A 328 1.77 -16.68 -13.02
N LEU A 329 1.06 -17.59 -12.36
CA LEU A 329 1.55 -18.26 -11.16
C LEU A 329 2.84 -19.06 -11.39
N LYS A 330 3.14 -19.46 -12.64
CA LYS A 330 4.40 -20.13 -13.02
C LYS A 330 5.65 -19.32 -12.65
N ASN A 331 5.54 -18.01 -12.53
CA ASN A 331 6.65 -17.15 -12.16
C ASN A 331 6.92 -17.14 -10.64
N ALA A 332 6.06 -17.76 -9.82
CA ALA A 332 6.21 -17.80 -8.38
C ALA A 332 7.52 -18.47 -7.92
N GLU A 333 7.97 -19.53 -8.60
CA GLU A 333 9.26 -20.17 -8.30
C GLU A 333 10.42 -19.17 -8.36
N THR A 334 10.44 -18.31 -9.38
CA THR A 334 11.46 -17.26 -9.51
C THR A 334 11.38 -16.26 -8.34
N LEU A 335 10.17 -15.91 -7.89
CA LEU A 335 9.97 -15.02 -6.75
C LEU A 335 10.48 -15.63 -5.43
N GLU A 336 10.30 -16.94 -5.25
CA GLU A 336 10.78 -17.69 -4.10
C GLU A 336 12.33 -17.72 -4.09
N TYR A 337 12.98 -17.95 -5.24
CA TYR A 337 14.44 -17.88 -5.37
C TYR A 337 15.03 -16.50 -5.08
N LEU A 338 14.34 -15.43 -5.45
CA LEU A 338 14.77 -14.07 -5.14
C LEU A 338 14.88 -13.83 -3.63
N THR A 339 14.08 -14.51 -2.81
CA THR A 339 14.14 -14.39 -1.34
C THR A 339 15.43 -14.98 -0.78
N SER A 340 15.84 -16.17 -1.21
CA SER A 340 17.11 -16.75 -0.72
C SER A 340 18.30 -15.89 -1.13
N LEU A 341 18.28 -15.36 -2.35
CA LEU A 341 19.29 -14.42 -2.84
C LEU A 341 19.35 -13.15 -1.98
N ALA A 342 18.20 -12.51 -1.72
CA ALA A 342 18.13 -11.31 -0.89
C ALA A 342 18.65 -11.55 0.53
N ILE A 343 18.35 -12.71 1.13
CA ILE A 343 18.87 -13.12 2.44
C ILE A 343 20.40 -13.23 2.42
N ASN A 344 20.98 -13.89 1.42
CA ASN A 344 22.42 -14.07 1.31
C ASN A 344 23.15 -12.74 1.11
N ILE A 345 22.65 -11.87 0.24
CA ILE A 345 23.18 -10.51 0.06
C ILE A 345 23.09 -9.75 1.39
N GLY A 346 21.95 -9.82 2.08
CA GLY A 346 21.74 -9.17 3.36
C GLY A 346 22.74 -9.62 4.43
N ARG A 347 23.04 -10.92 4.51
CA ARG A 347 24.08 -11.45 5.40
C ARG A 347 25.46 -10.95 5.02
N LYS A 348 25.83 -11.07 3.74
CA LYS A 348 27.16 -10.67 3.23
C LYS A 348 27.49 -9.20 3.52
N TYR A 349 26.51 -8.31 3.37
CA TYR A 349 26.67 -6.88 3.59
C TYR A 349 26.22 -6.40 4.98
N LYS A 350 25.93 -7.32 5.92
CA LYS A 350 25.43 -7.00 7.28
C LYS A 350 24.20 -6.07 7.27
N LYS A 351 23.34 -6.22 6.26
CA LYS A 351 22.06 -5.52 6.08
C LYS A 351 20.93 -6.56 6.03
N PRO A 352 20.46 -7.07 7.18
CA PRO A 352 19.52 -8.20 7.22
C PRO A 352 18.10 -7.88 6.72
N THR A 353 17.82 -6.63 6.35
CA THR A 353 16.50 -6.14 5.91
C THR A 353 16.50 -5.60 4.48
N ILE A 354 17.23 -6.27 3.58
CA ILE A 354 17.20 -5.99 2.15
C ILE A 354 15.88 -6.49 1.54
N GLY A 355 15.26 -5.65 0.74
CA GLY A 355 14.19 -6.01 -0.19
C GLY A 355 14.58 -5.64 -1.62
N LEU A 356 13.65 -5.77 -2.55
CA LEU A 356 13.90 -5.51 -3.98
C LEU A 356 13.25 -4.22 -4.46
N LYS A 357 13.88 -3.61 -5.46
CA LYS A 357 13.34 -2.48 -6.22
C LYS A 357 13.87 -2.53 -7.66
N PHE A 358 12.96 -2.47 -8.63
CA PHE A 358 13.23 -2.44 -10.06
C PHE A 358 13.21 -0.97 -10.50
N ILE A 359 14.34 -0.44 -10.98
CA ILE A 359 14.51 0.99 -11.28
C ILE A 359 14.61 1.26 -12.78
#